data_AF-A0A932CWX2-F1
#
_entry.id   AF-A0A932CWX2-F1
#
_cell.length_a   1.000
_cell.length_b   1.000
_cell.length_c   1.000
_cell.angle_alpha   90.00
_cell.angle_beta   90.00
_cell.angle_gamma   90.00
#
_symmetry.space_group_name_H-M   'P 1'
#
loop_
_entity.id
_entity.type
_entity.pdbx_description
1 polymer ?
#
loop_
_entity_poly.entity_id
_entity_poly.type
_entity_poly.pdbx_seq_one_letter_code
_entity_poly.pdbx_strand_id
1 'polypeptide(L)'
;MRRGFLAMVVVLASGCVGGVDGVAPGPLPDLGNKDPAGSAENCSNGADDDGDMVADCGDLDCMGLAVCGGGLAEDCTNVLDDDGDGWIDCDDSDCWSATRCAISSEFTCDDGADNDGDGAKDCEDADCVSSPACGSADPAEDCGNGADDDDDATVDCEDQDCMDHPACRSPEICGNDADDDGDGVADCDDADCVDAPACTGGDEPEPEPDPEPDPEVCGNGLLEGEEECDDGNAVAGDGCAAGCVVEVEEVVEGDDGTVQPVESGNSVDAEIAPVGDDDWYKIDLAEGARLTVETSDGNGGCSMDTIAQLFGATRPNPLPTSTGCSTETGDLACDDDGGEGLCSFLDYTATAAGFVHVRILEFGGNATGTYHVTFTVTAPPGRETTDEWESNDTPGAATTIVDGDLVEGEIDTADDEDWFAVELEASQTLRLETSDGLGACSFDSVLFVYEPDAQAPTSTTCYNDDTALECNDDDGNGTCSLLEYTALEAGEYLVRLISYSKRATGSYLMSVAVE
;
A
#
# COMPACT_ATOMS: atom_id res chain seq x y z
N MET A 1 -36.95 35.49 -64.77
CA MET A 1 -37.20 36.95 -64.67
C MET A 1 -37.27 37.25 -63.17
N ARG A 2 -36.26 37.92 -62.59
CA ARG A 2 -36.32 39.33 -62.13
C ARG A 2 -37.43 39.53 -61.08
N ARG A 3 -37.27 40.02 -59.85
CA ARG A 3 -36.34 40.89 -59.07
C ARG A 3 -36.82 40.73 -57.59
N GLY A 4 -36.08 40.92 -56.49
CA GLY A 4 -35.07 41.92 -56.16
C GLY A 4 -35.67 43.06 -55.31
N PHE A 5 -35.07 43.29 -54.13
CA PHE A 5 -35.06 44.53 -53.29
C PHE A 5 -36.30 44.82 -52.40
N LEU A 6 -36.19 45.40 -51.18
CA LEU A 6 -35.19 46.32 -50.59
C LEU A 6 -35.32 46.29 -49.04
N ALA A 7 -34.20 46.16 -48.33
CA ALA A 7 -34.08 46.41 -46.89
C ALA A 7 -33.79 47.90 -46.61
N MET A 8 -34.27 48.40 -45.48
CA MET A 8 -34.15 49.79 -45.02
C MET A 8 -32.85 49.99 -44.25
N VAL A 9 -32.14 51.06 -44.60
CA VAL A 9 -30.87 51.56 -44.05
C VAL A 9 -31.14 52.43 -42.82
N VAL A 10 -30.38 52.23 -41.74
CA VAL A 10 -29.88 53.33 -40.89
C VAL A 10 -28.42 53.04 -40.50
N VAL A 11 -27.60 54.06 -40.71
CA VAL A 11 -26.15 54.16 -40.59
C VAL A 11 -25.75 54.59 -39.17
N LEU A 12 -24.56 54.19 -38.70
CA LEU A 12 -23.49 55.02 -38.09
C LEU A 12 -22.45 54.03 -37.48
N ALA A 13 -21.33 53.70 -38.13
CA ALA A 13 -20.13 54.48 -38.45
C ALA A 13 -19.02 54.42 -37.36
N SER A 14 -17.85 53.93 -37.81
CA SER A 14 -16.46 54.02 -37.30
C SER A 14 -15.94 52.65 -36.86
N GLY A 15 -15.16 51.91 -37.65
CA GLY A 15 -13.84 52.26 -38.23
C GLY A 15 -12.77 51.66 -37.31
N CYS A 16 -11.87 50.75 -37.68
CA CYS A 16 -11.11 50.63 -38.92
C CYS A 16 -10.45 49.23 -39.03
N VAL A 17 -10.47 48.67 -40.26
CA VAL A 17 -9.39 47.98 -41.03
C VAL A 17 -8.51 46.93 -40.30
N GLY A 18 -8.31 45.70 -40.76
CA GLY A 18 -8.61 44.99 -42.00
C GLY A 18 -7.96 43.60 -41.90
N GLY A 19 -8.53 42.59 -42.54
CA GLY A 19 -7.82 41.93 -43.64
C GLY A 19 -7.48 40.49 -43.27
N VAL A 20 -8.28 39.58 -43.84
CA VAL A 20 -8.19 38.13 -43.72
C VAL A 20 -7.02 37.58 -44.54
N ASP A 21 -6.36 36.54 -44.02
CA ASP A 21 -5.86 35.42 -44.82
C ASP A 21 -6.03 34.14 -44.00
N GLY A 22 -6.66 33.13 -44.60
CA GLY A 22 -6.97 31.87 -43.96
C GLY A 22 -5.75 30.96 -43.83
N VAL A 23 -5.66 30.27 -42.69
CA VAL A 23 -4.77 29.12 -42.48
C VAL A 23 -5.59 28.05 -41.75
N ALA A 24 -5.46 26.80 -42.22
CA ALA A 24 -6.08 25.61 -41.65
C ALA A 24 -5.68 25.38 -40.18
N PRO A 25 -6.45 24.62 -39.38
CA PRO A 25 -5.99 24.20 -38.06
C PRO A 25 -4.75 23.30 -38.22
N GLY A 26 -3.61 23.77 -37.73
CA GLY A 26 -2.39 22.97 -37.56
C GLY A 26 -2.50 22.03 -36.35
N PRO A 27 -1.57 21.08 -36.19
CA PRO A 27 -1.53 20.17 -35.05
C PRO A 27 -1.27 20.94 -33.75
N LEU A 28 -1.70 20.34 -32.63
CA LEU A 28 -1.44 20.77 -31.26
C LEU A 28 0.07 21.02 -31.01
N PRO A 29 0.44 21.98 -30.14
CA PRO A 29 1.84 22.19 -29.79
C PRO A 29 2.39 21.01 -29.00
N ASP A 30 3.51 20.52 -29.52
CA ASP A 30 4.48 19.60 -28.93
C ASP A 30 5.03 20.20 -27.63
N LEU A 31 4.77 19.58 -26.47
CA LEU A 31 5.48 19.86 -25.21
C LEU A 31 6.84 19.14 -25.20
N GLY A 32 7.58 19.34 -26.29
CA GLY A 32 8.93 18.88 -26.49
C GLY A 32 9.90 19.99 -26.14
N ASN A 33 10.61 19.80 -25.04
CA ASN A 33 11.64 20.67 -24.53
C ASN A 33 12.72 20.99 -25.58
N LYS A 34 12.71 22.23 -26.09
CA LYS A 34 13.85 23.06 -26.56
C LYS A 34 13.31 24.29 -27.30
N ASP A 35 13.17 25.42 -26.60
CA ASP A 35 13.23 26.71 -27.31
C ASP A 35 14.72 27.12 -27.45
N PRO A 36 15.22 27.36 -28.68
CA PRO A 36 16.62 27.65 -28.94
C PRO A 36 16.83 29.15 -29.17
N ALA A 37 17.12 29.94 -28.12
CA ALA A 37 17.89 31.18 -28.22
C ALA A 37 18.23 31.72 -26.82
N GLY A 38 19.46 31.49 -26.35
CA GLY A 38 19.93 31.99 -25.06
C GLY A 38 19.93 33.52 -24.94
N SER A 39 19.07 34.03 -24.08
CA SER A 39 19.38 35.12 -23.16
C SER A 39 19.31 34.50 -21.76
N ALA A 40 20.43 34.50 -21.05
CA ALA A 40 20.43 34.12 -19.65
C ALA A 40 19.73 35.22 -18.84
N GLU A 41 18.84 34.84 -17.92
CA GLU A 41 18.24 35.73 -16.95
C GLU A 41 19.32 36.38 -16.06
N ASN A 42 19.15 37.66 -15.74
CA ASN A 42 19.99 38.30 -14.74
C ASN A 42 19.29 38.27 -13.38
N CYS A 43 19.74 37.34 -12.55
CA CYS A 43 19.09 36.98 -11.29
C CYS A 43 19.11 38.03 -10.16
N SER A 44 19.24 39.33 -10.45
CA SER A 44 19.43 40.37 -9.44
C SER A 44 19.00 41.79 -9.83
N ASN A 45 18.38 41.99 -11.00
CA ASN A 45 18.07 43.32 -11.53
C ASN A 45 16.58 43.70 -11.50
N GLY A 46 15.69 42.80 -11.05
CA GLY A 46 14.25 43.07 -10.97
C GLY A 46 13.52 42.98 -12.29
N ALA A 47 14.11 42.36 -13.32
CA ALA A 47 13.56 42.33 -14.66
C ALA A 47 13.71 40.96 -15.31
N ASP A 48 12.60 40.46 -15.83
CA ASP A 48 12.49 39.36 -16.79
C ASP A 48 13.29 39.71 -18.08
N ASP A 49 14.56 39.28 -18.12
CA ASP A 49 15.52 39.52 -19.19
C ASP A 49 15.45 38.47 -20.30
N ASP A 50 14.81 37.32 -20.06
CA ASP A 50 14.65 36.24 -21.03
C ASP A 50 13.23 36.13 -21.64
N GLY A 51 12.24 36.76 -21.02
CA GLY A 51 10.89 37.03 -21.53
C GLY A 51 9.83 35.99 -21.14
N ASP A 52 10.06 35.16 -20.12
CA ASP A 52 9.16 34.08 -19.71
C ASP A 52 8.11 34.49 -18.65
N MET A 53 8.16 35.76 -18.21
CA MET A 53 7.30 36.40 -17.21
C MET A 53 7.61 36.08 -15.74
N VAL A 54 8.70 35.38 -15.44
CA VAL A 54 9.33 35.35 -14.12
C VAL A 54 10.62 36.19 -14.14
N ALA A 55 11.09 36.61 -12.96
CA ALA A 55 12.23 37.52 -12.86
C ALA A 55 13.04 37.23 -11.60
N ASP A 56 14.35 37.45 -11.68
CA ASP A 56 15.29 37.18 -10.60
C ASP A 56 15.13 35.76 -10.00
N CYS A 57 15.07 35.63 -8.69
CA CYS A 57 15.00 34.35 -7.98
C CYS A 57 13.66 33.63 -8.09
N GLY A 58 12.66 34.23 -8.75
CA GLY A 58 11.44 33.55 -9.14
C GLY A 58 11.58 32.77 -10.46
N ASP A 59 12.69 32.94 -11.16
CA ASP A 59 13.00 32.33 -12.44
C ASP A 59 13.74 31.00 -12.27
N LEU A 60 13.34 29.98 -13.06
CA LEU A 60 13.92 28.64 -13.03
C LEU A 60 15.41 28.67 -13.44
N ASP A 61 15.79 29.57 -14.34
CA ASP A 61 17.16 29.74 -14.83
C ASP A 61 18.08 30.37 -13.76
N CYS A 62 17.51 30.88 -12.66
CA CYS A 62 18.20 31.47 -11.53
C CYS A 62 18.36 30.56 -10.31
N MET A 63 17.75 29.37 -10.34
CA MET A 63 17.86 28.41 -9.23
C MET A 63 19.31 27.95 -9.04
N GLY A 64 19.77 27.96 -7.79
CA GLY A 64 21.14 27.55 -7.42
C GLY A 64 22.23 28.61 -7.63
N LEU A 65 21.89 29.84 -8.02
CA LEU A 65 22.86 30.95 -8.06
C LEU A 65 22.92 31.69 -6.71
N ALA A 66 24.14 31.97 -6.23
CA ALA A 66 24.43 32.62 -4.94
C ALA A 66 23.79 34.01 -4.71
N VAL A 67 23.24 34.62 -5.77
CA VAL A 67 22.50 35.88 -5.64
C VAL A 67 21.05 35.67 -5.16
N CYS A 68 20.58 34.42 -5.21
CA CYS A 68 19.23 33.97 -4.89
C CYS A 68 19.15 33.01 -3.69
N GLY A 69 20.12 33.07 -2.79
CA GLY A 69 20.13 32.27 -1.54
C GLY A 69 20.97 31.00 -1.63
N GLY A 70 21.06 30.36 -2.80
CA GLY A 70 21.90 29.17 -2.99
C GLY A 70 23.39 29.48 -2.99
N GLY A 71 24.00 29.59 -1.80
CA GLY A 71 25.45 29.77 -1.69
C GLY A 71 26.00 30.31 -0.38
N LEU A 72 25.43 29.94 0.76
CA LEU A 72 26.17 29.95 2.03
C LEU A 72 26.14 28.53 2.59
N ALA A 73 27.23 28.13 3.25
CA ALA A 73 27.31 26.80 3.84
C ALA A 73 26.43 26.75 5.09
N GLU A 74 25.59 25.74 5.16
CA GLU A 74 24.78 25.40 6.33
C GLU A 74 25.66 25.16 7.57
N ASP A 75 25.24 25.68 8.74
CA ASP A 75 25.88 25.36 10.02
C ASP A 75 25.15 24.17 10.65
N CYS A 76 25.65 22.97 10.33
CA CYS A 76 25.05 21.67 10.61
C CYS A 76 24.86 21.29 12.10
N THR A 77 24.79 22.23 13.04
CA THR A 77 24.71 21.96 14.49
C THR A 77 23.87 22.95 15.30
N ASN A 78 23.16 23.88 14.65
CA ASN A 78 22.54 25.00 15.36
C ASN A 78 21.01 25.05 15.27
N VAL A 79 20.38 24.06 14.61
CA VAL A 79 18.92 23.86 14.50
C VAL A 79 18.22 25.04 13.80
N LEU A 80 18.94 25.71 12.90
CA LEU A 80 18.44 26.75 12.02
C LEU A 80 18.64 26.29 10.58
N ASP A 81 17.90 26.94 9.69
CA ASP A 81 18.04 26.84 8.23
C ASP A 81 18.88 28.06 7.83
N ASP A 82 20.20 27.91 7.83
CA ASP A 82 21.16 28.99 7.63
C ASP A 82 21.38 29.34 6.15
N ASP A 83 21.11 28.41 5.24
CA ASP A 83 21.18 28.62 3.79
C ASP A 83 19.81 28.88 3.11
N GLY A 84 18.72 28.61 3.82
CA GLY A 84 17.36 29.02 3.49
C GLY A 84 16.62 28.06 2.54
N ASP A 85 17.06 26.81 2.42
CA ASP A 85 16.49 25.80 1.53
C ASP A 85 15.32 25.02 2.17
N GLY A 86 15.06 25.24 3.46
CA GLY A 86 13.95 24.69 4.22
C GLY A 86 14.31 23.47 5.07
N TRP A 87 15.55 23.01 5.03
CA TRP A 87 16.07 21.93 5.87
C TRP A 87 16.97 22.51 6.96
N ILE A 88 17.18 21.76 8.05
CA ILE A 88 18.01 22.20 9.18
C ILE A 88 19.01 21.11 9.54
N ASP A 89 20.22 21.51 9.91
CA ASP A 89 21.28 20.62 10.39
C ASP A 89 21.52 19.37 9.52
N CYS A 90 21.37 18.16 10.08
CA CYS A 90 21.69 16.89 9.39
C CYS A 90 20.57 16.38 8.48
N ASP A 91 19.38 16.97 8.55
CA ASP A 91 18.32 16.74 7.57
C ASP A 91 18.57 17.54 6.27
N ASP A 92 19.57 18.43 6.30
CA ASP A 92 20.04 19.20 5.16
C ASP A 92 21.09 18.45 4.34
N SER A 93 20.86 18.36 3.04
CA SER A 93 21.75 17.66 2.11
C SER A 93 23.13 18.31 1.96
N ASP A 94 23.25 19.62 2.21
CA ASP A 94 24.52 20.34 2.19
C ASP A 94 25.40 19.99 3.40
N CYS A 95 24.81 19.38 4.44
CA CYS A 95 25.49 18.86 5.61
C CYS A 95 26.02 17.42 5.48
N TRP A 96 25.77 16.74 4.35
CA TRP A 96 26.23 15.35 4.11
C TRP A 96 27.74 15.16 4.32
N SER A 97 28.54 16.19 3.99
CA SER A 97 30.00 16.13 4.13
C SER A 97 30.53 16.66 5.47
N ALA A 98 29.65 17.20 6.32
CA ALA A 98 30.01 17.62 7.66
C ALA A 98 30.28 16.38 8.52
N THR A 99 31.46 16.31 9.13
CA THR A 99 31.92 15.19 9.98
C THR A 99 31.00 14.90 11.18
N ARG A 100 29.98 15.73 11.40
CA ARG A 100 29.03 15.65 12.52
C ARG A 100 27.67 15.09 12.11
N CYS A 101 27.39 15.02 10.81
CA CYS A 101 26.21 14.39 10.22
C CYS A 101 26.57 13.10 9.47
N ALA A 102 27.82 12.63 9.65
CA ALA A 102 28.26 11.36 9.13
C ALA A 102 28.07 10.29 10.21
N ILE A 103 27.09 9.42 9.94
CA ILE A 103 26.88 8.06 10.46
C ILE A 103 26.03 7.97 11.74
N SER A 104 24.84 7.37 11.59
CA SER A 104 23.94 6.88 12.64
C SER A 104 24.38 5.49 13.15
N SER A 105 25.65 5.34 13.52
CA SER A 105 26.16 4.15 14.23
C SER A 105 27.61 4.34 14.69
N GLU A 106 27.86 4.07 15.97
CA GLU A 106 29.20 3.95 16.54
C GLU A 106 29.98 2.76 15.92
N PHE A 107 30.87 3.05 14.96
CA PHE A 107 31.64 1.98 14.29
C PHE A 107 32.83 1.44 15.12
N THR A 108 33.24 2.14 16.18
CA THR A 108 34.40 1.77 17.01
C THR A 108 34.01 1.66 18.48
N CYS A 109 33.45 0.52 18.86
CA CYS A 109 32.87 0.29 20.18
C CYS A 109 33.87 -0.13 21.29
N ASP A 110 35.17 0.17 21.15
CA ASP A 110 36.22 -0.25 22.11
C ASP A 110 37.34 0.78 22.36
N ASP A 111 37.16 2.03 21.92
CA ASP A 111 38.22 3.03 21.91
C ASP A 111 38.04 4.16 22.94
N GLY A 112 36.94 4.17 23.68
CA GLY A 112 36.67 5.15 24.74
C GLY A 112 36.21 6.52 24.23
N ALA A 113 35.96 6.65 22.93
CA ALA A 113 35.40 7.83 22.32
C ALA A 113 33.87 7.71 22.18
N ASP A 114 33.23 8.84 21.91
CA ASP A 114 31.82 8.97 21.58
C ASP A 114 31.86 9.38 20.11
N ASN A 115 31.75 8.38 19.22
CA ASN A 115 32.15 8.52 17.82
C ASN A 115 31.03 9.03 16.89
N ASP A 116 29.78 8.98 17.35
CA ASP A 116 28.59 9.56 16.70
C ASP A 116 28.03 10.78 17.46
N GLY A 117 28.46 11.01 18.70
CA GLY A 117 28.25 12.27 19.43
C GLY A 117 26.93 12.34 20.20
N ASP A 118 26.27 11.23 20.43
CA ASP A 118 24.96 11.18 21.11
C ASP A 118 25.09 11.24 22.65
N GLY A 119 26.31 11.08 23.17
CA GLY A 119 26.68 11.17 24.57
C GLY A 119 26.87 9.84 25.29
N ALA A 120 26.58 8.71 24.63
CA ALA A 120 27.01 7.38 25.02
C ALA A 120 28.37 7.04 24.37
N LYS A 121 28.99 5.94 24.81
CA LYS A 121 30.34 5.54 24.40
C LYS A 121 30.48 4.04 24.46
N ASP A 122 31.14 3.47 23.47
CA ASP A 122 31.46 2.05 23.42
C ASP A 122 30.19 1.21 23.77
N CYS A 123 30.30 0.24 24.67
CA CYS A 123 29.20 -0.64 25.06
C CYS A 123 28.12 0.01 25.95
N GLU A 124 28.26 1.29 26.30
CA GLU A 124 27.17 2.06 26.91
C GLU A 124 26.25 2.67 25.85
N ASP A 125 26.62 2.54 24.56
CA ASP A 125 25.89 3.01 23.39
C ASP A 125 24.93 1.95 22.82
N ALA A 126 23.71 2.37 22.47
CA ALA A 126 22.69 1.49 21.90
C ALA A 126 23.07 0.98 20.51
N ASP A 127 23.85 1.77 19.76
CA ASP A 127 24.31 1.41 18.42
C ASP A 127 25.42 0.35 18.46
N CYS A 128 26.05 0.15 19.62
CA CYS A 128 27.08 -0.87 19.87
C CYS A 128 26.55 -2.21 20.40
N VAL A 129 25.23 -2.36 20.60
CA VAL A 129 24.62 -3.59 21.16
C VAL A 129 24.92 -4.85 20.34
N SER A 130 25.14 -4.70 19.03
CA SER A 130 25.49 -5.80 18.12
C SER A 130 26.98 -5.91 17.80
N SER A 131 27.81 -5.03 18.37
CA SER A 131 29.25 -5.01 18.09
C SER A 131 29.96 -6.19 18.79
N PRO A 132 30.87 -6.93 18.11
CA PRO A 132 31.67 -7.98 18.73
C PRO A 132 32.55 -7.51 19.90
N ALA A 133 32.74 -6.20 20.05
CA ALA A 133 33.40 -5.61 21.21
C ALA A 133 32.49 -5.54 22.46
N CYS A 134 31.18 -5.58 22.27
CA CYS A 134 30.15 -5.37 23.28
C CYS A 134 29.17 -6.56 23.46
N GLY A 135 29.25 -7.57 22.58
CA GLY A 135 28.56 -8.86 22.70
C GLY A 135 29.55 -10.02 22.82
N SER A 136 29.61 -10.58 24.03
CA SER A 136 30.20 -11.88 24.44
C SER A 136 31.57 -12.24 23.85
N ALA A 137 32.58 -11.48 24.28
CA ALA A 137 33.90 -12.07 24.52
C ALA A 137 34.03 -12.44 25.99
N ASP A 138 33.07 -13.20 26.51
CA ASP A 138 33.34 -13.95 27.71
C ASP A 138 34.27 -15.13 27.36
N PRO A 139 35.26 -15.46 28.22
CA PRO A 139 36.05 -16.66 28.02
C PRO A 139 35.06 -17.83 27.94
N ALA A 140 35.02 -18.55 26.82
CA ALA A 140 34.16 -19.71 26.66
C ALA A 140 34.16 -20.58 27.93
N GLU A 141 32.98 -20.76 28.52
CA GLU A 141 32.76 -21.53 29.74
C GLU A 141 33.27 -22.97 29.56
N ASP A 142 34.09 -23.46 30.49
CA ASP A 142 34.47 -24.87 30.53
C ASP A 142 33.41 -25.63 31.32
N CYS A 143 32.36 -26.04 30.61
CA CYS A 143 31.12 -26.69 31.08
C CYS A 143 31.26 -28.01 31.88
N GLY A 144 32.38 -28.27 32.55
CA GLY A 144 32.58 -29.43 33.42
C GLY A 144 33.72 -29.29 34.43
N ASN A 145 34.14 -28.07 34.76
CA ASN A 145 35.25 -27.83 35.68
C ASN A 145 34.82 -27.31 37.07
N GLY A 146 33.54 -26.97 37.26
CA GLY A 146 32.97 -26.51 38.52
C GLY A 146 33.34 -25.07 38.89
N ALA A 147 33.73 -24.26 37.92
CA ALA A 147 33.93 -22.83 38.02
C ALA A 147 32.85 -22.10 37.20
N ASP A 148 32.89 -20.79 37.34
CA ASP A 148 32.19 -19.77 36.57
C ASP A 148 33.35 -19.09 35.84
N ASP A 149 33.70 -19.58 34.65
CA ASP A 149 34.86 -19.16 33.87
C ASP A 149 34.59 -17.89 33.04
N ASP A 150 33.32 -17.56 32.83
CA ASP A 150 32.82 -16.31 32.25
C ASP A 150 32.28 -15.27 33.27
N ASP A 151 32.33 -15.57 34.57
CA ASP A 151 31.93 -14.65 35.66
C ASP A 151 30.45 -14.15 35.53
N ASP A 152 29.58 -14.91 34.86
CA ASP A 152 28.16 -14.59 34.64
C ASP A 152 27.26 -14.99 35.86
N ALA A 153 27.88 -15.63 36.85
CA ALA A 153 27.32 -16.14 38.10
C ALA A 153 26.57 -17.48 38.02
N THR A 154 26.62 -18.15 36.88
CA THR A 154 26.22 -19.54 36.71
C THR A 154 27.46 -20.44 36.57
N VAL A 155 27.30 -21.76 36.71
CA VAL A 155 28.44 -22.70 36.73
C VAL A 155 28.09 -23.95 35.93
N ASP A 156 29.01 -24.41 35.09
CA ASP A 156 28.87 -25.63 34.28
C ASP A 156 27.47 -25.74 33.62
N CYS A 157 26.67 -26.77 33.95
CA CYS A 157 25.37 -27.04 33.32
C CYS A 157 24.21 -26.26 33.94
N GLU A 158 24.47 -25.44 34.94
CA GLU A 158 23.50 -24.42 35.40
C GLU A 158 23.58 -23.16 34.53
N ASP A 159 24.54 -23.11 33.61
CA ASP A 159 24.80 -22.04 32.66
C ASP A 159 24.06 -22.23 31.34
N GLN A 160 23.47 -21.13 30.83
CA GLN A 160 22.73 -21.13 29.57
C GLN A 160 23.63 -21.39 28.36
N ASP A 161 24.88 -20.95 28.41
CA ASP A 161 25.85 -21.13 27.33
C ASP A 161 26.35 -22.58 27.25
N CYS A 162 26.10 -23.38 28.30
CA CYS A 162 26.43 -24.80 28.38
C CYS A 162 25.28 -25.76 28.10
N MET A 163 24.05 -25.26 27.86
CA MET A 163 22.85 -26.11 27.68
C MET A 163 22.99 -27.12 26.54
N ASP A 164 23.66 -26.75 25.46
CA ASP A 164 23.91 -27.63 24.31
C ASP A 164 25.27 -28.36 24.36
N HIS A 165 26.08 -28.09 25.39
CA HIS A 165 27.44 -28.61 25.45
C HIS A 165 27.44 -30.13 25.75
N PRO A 166 28.26 -30.95 25.06
CA PRO A 166 28.30 -32.41 25.25
C PRO A 166 28.62 -32.90 26.67
N ALA A 167 29.11 -32.02 27.55
CA ALA A 167 29.35 -32.31 28.96
C ALA A 167 28.07 -32.23 29.82
N CYS A 168 27.07 -31.48 29.37
CA CYS A 168 25.82 -31.19 30.06
C CYS A 168 24.62 -31.97 29.55
N ARG A 169 24.72 -32.54 28.34
CA ARG A 169 23.83 -33.62 27.89
C ARG A 169 24.00 -34.83 28.82
N SER A 170 23.10 -34.97 29.79
CA SER A 170 22.95 -36.23 30.50
C SER A 170 22.26 -37.23 29.56
N PRO A 171 22.62 -38.53 29.57
CA PRO A 171 21.90 -39.50 28.75
C PRO A 171 20.50 -39.73 29.33
N GLU A 172 19.48 -39.47 28.53
CA GLU A 172 18.07 -39.73 28.83
C GLU A 172 17.83 -41.21 29.22
N ILE A 173 17.03 -41.45 30.27
CA ILE A 173 16.71 -42.81 30.75
C ILE A 173 15.38 -43.24 30.14
N CYS A 174 15.40 -43.51 28.85
CA CYS A 174 14.25 -43.95 28.05
C CYS A 174 13.44 -45.10 28.70
N GLY A 175 12.34 -44.75 29.37
CA GLY A 175 11.33 -45.62 29.97
C GLY A 175 11.08 -45.44 31.47
N ASN A 176 11.30 -44.24 32.04
CA ASN A 176 11.07 -43.94 33.45
C ASN A 176 10.00 -42.85 33.73
N ASP A 177 9.31 -42.39 32.68
CA ASP A 177 8.31 -41.32 32.63
C ASP A 177 8.83 -39.96 33.17
N ALA A 178 10.13 -39.69 33.03
CA ALA A 178 10.76 -38.43 33.38
C ALA A 178 11.53 -37.84 32.18
N ASP A 179 11.59 -36.52 32.18
CA ASP A 179 12.48 -35.72 31.34
C ASP A 179 13.79 -35.58 32.14
N ASP A 180 14.75 -36.50 31.89
CA ASP A 180 16.00 -36.60 32.65
C ASP A 180 17.09 -35.66 32.10
N ASP A 181 16.97 -35.18 30.88
CA ASP A 181 17.88 -34.21 30.26
C ASP A 181 17.35 -32.77 30.16
N GLY A 182 16.07 -32.54 30.43
CA GLY A 182 15.44 -31.26 30.70
C GLY A 182 14.96 -30.50 29.46
N ASP A 183 14.83 -31.15 28.32
CA ASP A 183 14.44 -30.52 27.05
C ASP A 183 12.92 -30.38 26.87
N GLY A 184 12.14 -30.86 27.85
CA GLY A 184 10.69 -30.75 27.90
C GLY A 184 9.93 -31.92 27.27
N VAL A 185 10.63 -32.92 26.72
CA VAL A 185 10.07 -34.19 26.29
C VAL A 185 10.59 -35.33 27.17
N ALA A 186 9.86 -36.45 27.26
CA ALA A 186 10.20 -37.55 28.16
C ALA A 186 10.13 -38.89 27.45
N ASP A 187 11.05 -39.79 27.79
CA ASP A 187 11.09 -41.16 27.28
C ASP A 187 10.99 -41.28 25.75
N CYS A 188 9.99 -41.99 25.22
CA CYS A 188 9.91 -42.32 23.80
C CYS A 188 9.36 -41.20 22.92
N ASP A 189 8.88 -40.13 23.56
CA ASP A 189 8.51 -38.89 22.88
C ASP A 189 9.75 -37.99 22.67
N ASP A 190 10.88 -38.36 23.27
CA ASP A 190 12.18 -37.71 23.14
C ASP A 190 12.98 -38.22 21.93
N ALA A 191 13.54 -37.28 21.17
CA ALA A 191 14.36 -37.56 20.00
C ALA A 191 15.67 -38.30 20.33
N ASP A 192 16.19 -38.17 21.55
CA ASP A 192 17.39 -38.85 22.02
C ASP A 192 17.10 -40.33 22.39
N CYS A 193 15.82 -40.73 22.47
CA CYS A 193 15.36 -42.10 22.75
C CYS A 193 14.94 -42.93 21.53
N VAL A 194 15.12 -42.41 20.30
CA VAL A 194 14.67 -43.05 19.05
C VAL A 194 15.23 -44.46 18.82
N ASP A 195 16.41 -44.77 19.35
CA ASP A 195 17.06 -46.08 19.25
C ASP A 195 17.01 -46.89 20.56
N ALA A 196 16.34 -46.36 21.59
CA ALA A 196 16.29 -47.01 22.89
C ALA A 196 15.46 -48.31 22.83
N PRO A 197 15.95 -49.42 23.40
CA PRO A 197 15.23 -50.70 23.41
C PRO A 197 13.83 -50.65 24.07
N ALA A 198 13.57 -49.60 24.87
CA ALA A 198 12.27 -49.35 25.49
C ALA A 198 11.21 -48.82 24.50
N CYS A 199 11.64 -48.16 23.41
CA CYS A 199 10.76 -47.40 22.51
C CYS A 199 10.47 -48.11 21.18
N THR A 200 11.28 -49.10 20.79
CA THR A 200 11.11 -49.82 19.52
C THR A 200 10.09 -50.97 19.61
N GLY A 201 8.85 -50.64 20.01
CA GLY A 201 7.83 -51.57 20.50
C GLY A 201 6.45 -51.53 19.85
N GLY A 202 6.29 -51.01 18.63
CA GLY A 202 5.21 -51.32 17.67
C GLY A 202 3.75 -51.08 18.08
N ASP A 203 3.17 -49.99 17.56
CA ASP A 203 1.89 -49.90 16.82
C ASP A 203 1.70 -48.40 16.50
N GLU A 204 1.67 -48.06 15.21
CA GLU A 204 1.56 -46.69 14.67
C GLU A 204 0.10 -46.20 14.75
N PRO A 205 -0.22 -45.09 15.46
CA PRO A 205 -1.48 -44.38 15.28
C PRO A 205 -1.33 -43.23 14.25
N GLU A 206 -2.41 -43.02 13.49
CA GLU A 206 -2.58 -41.98 12.46
C GLU A 206 -2.34 -40.55 13.02
N PRO A 207 -1.93 -39.57 12.19
CA PRO A 207 -1.62 -38.23 12.68
C PRO A 207 -2.88 -37.53 13.23
N GLU A 208 -2.76 -37.02 14.47
CA GLU A 208 -3.74 -36.15 15.14
C GLU A 208 -3.74 -34.74 14.52
N PRO A 209 -4.85 -33.98 14.62
CA PRO A 209 -5.02 -32.67 13.98
C PRO A 209 -4.21 -31.56 14.66
N ASP A 210 -3.82 -30.54 13.88
CA ASP A 210 -3.06 -29.36 14.31
C ASP A 210 -3.64 -28.65 15.54
N PRO A 211 -2.79 -28.03 16.38
CA PRO A 211 -3.22 -27.28 17.56
C PRO A 211 -4.03 -26.03 17.14
N GLU A 212 -5.15 -25.79 17.83
CA GLU A 212 -6.03 -24.64 17.60
C GLU A 212 -5.28 -23.31 17.85
N PRO A 213 -5.53 -22.25 17.04
CA PRO A 213 -4.94 -20.93 17.23
C PRO A 213 -5.37 -20.31 18.57
N ASP A 214 -4.52 -19.43 19.12
CA ASP A 214 -4.79 -18.70 20.36
C ASP A 214 -6.13 -17.94 20.27
N PRO A 215 -6.89 -17.83 21.39
CA PRO A 215 -8.17 -17.16 21.37
C PRO A 215 -7.99 -15.66 21.11
N GLU A 216 -8.54 -15.18 20.00
CA GLU A 216 -8.62 -13.78 19.56
C GLU A 216 -8.92 -12.83 20.74
N VAL A 217 -8.06 -11.83 20.96
CA VAL A 217 -8.17 -10.88 22.09
C VAL A 217 -8.27 -9.44 21.61
N CYS A 218 -9.52 -8.99 21.52
CA CYS A 218 -9.81 -7.63 21.12
C CYS A 218 -9.22 -6.54 22.02
N GLY A 219 -8.52 -5.61 21.38
CA GLY A 219 -7.93 -4.42 21.98
C GLY A 219 -6.48 -4.60 22.41
N ASN A 220 -5.74 -5.52 21.78
CA ASN A 220 -4.34 -5.79 22.06
C ASN A 220 -3.36 -5.13 21.07
N GLY A 221 -3.90 -4.51 20.01
CA GLY A 221 -3.19 -3.80 18.94
C GLY A 221 -2.72 -4.69 17.79
N LEU A 222 -3.16 -5.95 17.74
CA LEU A 222 -2.84 -6.93 16.72
C LEU A 222 -4.14 -7.44 16.10
N LEU A 223 -4.20 -7.51 14.77
CA LEU A 223 -5.38 -8.03 14.08
C LEU A 223 -5.23 -9.56 13.97
N GLU A 224 -6.05 -10.32 14.70
CA GLU A 224 -5.93 -11.77 14.79
C GLU A 224 -7.25 -12.49 14.43
N GLY A 225 -7.16 -13.61 13.71
CA GLY A 225 -8.30 -14.51 13.47
C GLY A 225 -9.52 -13.86 12.77
N GLU A 226 -10.70 -13.91 13.39
CA GLU A 226 -11.97 -13.30 12.91
C GLU A 226 -12.18 -11.84 13.38
N GLU A 227 -11.19 -11.17 13.96
CA GLU A 227 -11.29 -9.77 14.35
C GLU A 227 -11.40 -8.86 13.11
N GLU A 228 -12.40 -7.97 13.08
CA GLU A 228 -12.59 -7.01 11.97
C GLU A 228 -11.77 -5.72 12.17
N CYS A 229 -11.28 -5.47 13.39
CA CYS A 229 -10.43 -4.35 13.77
C CYS A 229 -9.74 -4.66 15.11
N ASP A 230 -8.65 -3.96 15.42
CA ASP A 230 -8.10 -3.85 16.77
C ASP A 230 -7.41 -2.49 16.93
N ASP A 231 -7.94 -1.63 17.81
CA ASP A 231 -7.44 -0.27 18.03
C ASP A 231 -6.57 -0.12 19.30
N GLY A 232 -6.07 -1.25 19.81
CA GLY A 232 -5.18 -1.30 20.97
C GLY A 232 -5.90 -1.08 22.31
N ASN A 233 -7.24 -1.09 22.32
CA ASN A 233 -8.02 -1.11 23.55
C ASN A 233 -9.47 -1.66 23.36
N ALA A 234 -10.26 -1.75 24.43
CA ALA A 234 -11.63 -2.29 24.40
C ALA A 234 -12.71 -1.23 24.73
N VAL A 235 -12.38 0.04 24.55
CA VAL A 235 -13.35 1.13 24.59
C VAL A 235 -14.20 1.05 23.32
N ALA A 236 -15.39 1.63 23.38
CA ALA A 236 -16.28 1.73 22.24
C ALA A 236 -16.43 3.21 21.88
N GLY A 237 -16.45 3.52 20.60
CA GLY A 237 -16.51 4.84 19.97
C GLY A 237 -15.16 5.41 19.53
N ASP A 238 -14.09 4.61 19.46
CA ASP A 238 -12.73 5.06 19.16
C ASP A 238 -12.05 4.36 17.97
N GLY A 239 -12.77 3.48 17.27
CA GLY A 239 -12.31 2.88 16.02
C GLY A 239 -12.59 1.39 15.94
N CYS A 240 -12.67 0.72 17.09
CA CYS A 240 -13.03 -0.68 17.18
C CYS A 240 -13.94 -0.97 18.38
N ALA A 241 -15.04 -1.68 18.17
CA ALA A 241 -15.93 -2.02 19.26
C ALA A 241 -15.27 -3.07 20.16
N ALA A 242 -15.71 -3.15 21.42
CA ALA A 242 -15.27 -4.18 22.38
C ALA A 242 -15.51 -5.66 21.95
N GLY A 243 -16.10 -5.90 20.79
CA GLY A 243 -16.29 -7.22 20.17
C GLY A 243 -15.48 -7.40 18.89
N CYS A 244 -14.48 -6.57 18.64
CA CYS A 244 -13.63 -6.56 17.45
C CYS A 244 -14.40 -6.47 16.14
N VAL A 245 -15.36 -5.56 16.17
CA VAL A 245 -16.18 -5.18 15.02
C VAL A 245 -16.06 -3.68 14.83
N VAL A 246 -15.85 -3.26 13.59
CA VAL A 246 -15.61 -1.85 13.24
C VAL A 246 -16.84 -1.02 13.61
N GLU A 247 -16.61 0.14 14.23
CA GLU A 247 -17.69 1.01 14.67
C GLU A 247 -18.12 1.97 13.56
N VAL A 248 -19.39 1.88 13.15
CA VAL A 248 -19.97 2.77 12.15
C VAL A 248 -20.75 3.89 12.84
N GLU A 249 -20.25 5.13 12.75
CA GLU A 249 -21.02 6.32 13.13
C GLU A 249 -21.85 6.89 11.94
N GLU A 250 -23.04 7.37 12.28
CA GLU A 250 -24.05 8.01 11.43
C GLU A 250 -23.51 9.30 10.76
N VAL A 251 -23.69 9.45 9.44
CA VAL A 251 -23.49 10.74 8.75
C VAL A 251 -24.70 11.63 9.03
N VAL A 252 -24.68 12.35 10.15
CA VAL A 252 -25.73 13.33 10.48
C VAL A 252 -25.69 14.46 9.44
N GLU A 253 -26.82 14.69 8.78
CA GLU A 253 -27.10 15.86 7.94
C GLU A 253 -26.68 17.17 8.65
N GLY A 254 -25.58 17.80 8.21
CA GLY A 254 -25.30 19.20 8.56
C GLY A 254 -23.87 19.71 8.66
N ASP A 255 -22.81 18.92 8.49
CA ASP A 255 -21.44 19.46 8.48
C ASP A 255 -20.56 18.91 7.34
N ASP A 256 -19.60 19.74 7.00
CA ASP A 256 -18.67 19.87 5.85
C ASP A 256 -18.02 18.66 5.12
N GLY A 257 -18.69 17.51 4.98
CA GLY A 257 -18.31 16.55 3.93
C GLY A 257 -17.18 15.59 4.28
N THR A 258 -17.01 15.26 5.56
CA THR A 258 -16.30 14.03 5.93
C THR A 258 -17.21 12.83 5.71
N VAL A 259 -16.82 11.98 4.77
CA VAL A 259 -17.49 10.72 4.50
C VAL A 259 -16.56 9.59 4.90
N GLN A 260 -16.97 8.79 5.87
CA GLN A 260 -16.22 7.59 6.28
C GLN A 260 -16.52 6.43 5.32
N PRO A 261 -15.52 5.57 5.03
CA PRO A 261 -15.68 4.43 4.12
C PRO A 261 -16.53 3.33 4.77
N VAL A 262 -17.44 2.74 3.99
CA VAL A 262 -18.15 1.51 4.34
C VAL A 262 -17.45 0.35 3.63
N GLU A 263 -16.92 -0.62 4.37
CA GLU A 263 -16.33 -1.86 3.85
C GLU A 263 -17.36 -3.01 3.67
N SER A 264 -16.95 -4.14 3.12
CA SER A 264 -17.83 -5.26 2.74
C SER A 264 -18.48 -5.95 3.94
N GLY A 265 -19.78 -6.31 3.84
CA GLY A 265 -20.49 -7.08 4.87
C GLY A 265 -21.21 -6.22 5.91
N ASN A 266 -20.99 -4.91 5.88
CA ASN A 266 -21.57 -3.95 6.80
C ASN A 266 -23.10 -3.91 6.72
N SER A 267 -23.73 -3.85 7.90
CA SER A 267 -25.16 -3.61 8.02
C SER A 267 -25.44 -2.49 9.01
N VAL A 268 -26.38 -1.60 8.67
CA VAL A 268 -26.68 -0.39 9.44
C VAL A 268 -28.16 -0.35 9.75
N ASP A 269 -28.50 -0.23 11.03
CA ASP A 269 -29.84 0.16 11.48
C ASP A 269 -29.93 1.69 11.47
N ALA A 270 -30.79 2.25 10.63
CA ALA A 270 -30.94 3.69 10.43
C ALA A 270 -32.40 4.13 10.47
N GLU A 271 -32.63 5.45 10.52
CA GLU A 271 -33.97 6.05 10.54
C GLU A 271 -34.05 7.18 9.52
N ILE A 272 -35.03 7.10 8.62
CA ILE A 272 -35.39 8.23 7.75
C ILE A 272 -36.28 9.17 8.58
N ALA A 273 -35.69 10.22 9.13
CA ALA A 273 -36.40 11.22 9.89
C ALA A 273 -35.61 12.54 9.97
N PRO A 274 -36.22 13.69 9.61
CA PRO A 274 -37.66 13.95 9.43
C PRO A 274 -38.24 13.53 8.06
N VAL A 275 -39.53 13.80 7.81
CA VAL A 275 -40.12 13.54 6.47
C VAL A 275 -39.33 14.27 5.39
N GLY A 276 -38.89 13.53 4.37
CA GLY A 276 -38.09 14.04 3.25
C GLY A 276 -36.58 14.05 3.53
N ASP A 277 -36.16 13.36 4.59
CA ASP A 277 -34.78 13.01 4.86
C ASP A 277 -34.29 11.89 3.91
N ASP A 278 -33.00 11.90 3.61
CA ASP A 278 -32.34 10.88 2.81
C ASP A 278 -31.01 10.53 3.48
N ASP A 279 -30.70 9.24 3.59
CA ASP A 279 -29.43 8.81 4.14
C ASP A 279 -28.41 8.56 3.03
N TRP A 280 -27.19 9.05 3.23
CA TRP A 280 -26.11 8.94 2.26
C TRP A 280 -24.90 8.20 2.80
N TYR A 281 -24.50 7.16 2.09
CA TYR A 281 -23.34 6.31 2.37
C TYR A 281 -22.28 6.49 1.28
N LYS A 282 -21.01 6.32 1.61
CA LYS A 282 -19.90 6.22 0.63
C LYS A 282 -19.26 4.85 0.76
N ILE A 283 -19.01 4.25 -0.38
CA ILE A 283 -18.45 2.91 -0.48
C ILE A 283 -17.28 2.97 -1.44
N ASP A 284 -16.12 2.48 -1.00
CA ASP A 284 -14.94 2.33 -1.85
C ASP A 284 -15.03 0.98 -2.58
N LEU A 285 -14.88 0.99 -3.91
CA LEU A 285 -14.99 -0.19 -4.76
C LEU A 285 -13.75 -0.30 -5.65
N ALA A 286 -13.20 -1.50 -5.76
CA ALA A 286 -12.24 -1.81 -6.81
C ALA A 286 -12.94 -1.97 -8.17
N GLU A 287 -12.19 -1.81 -9.26
CA GLU A 287 -12.71 -2.11 -10.60
C GLU A 287 -13.17 -3.57 -10.68
N GLY A 288 -14.34 -3.81 -11.27
CA GLY A 288 -14.93 -5.15 -11.38
C GLY A 288 -15.58 -5.68 -10.10
N ALA A 289 -15.45 -5.00 -8.96
CA ALA A 289 -16.10 -5.41 -7.71
C ALA A 289 -17.63 -5.33 -7.85
N ARG A 290 -18.35 -6.29 -7.27
CA ARG A 290 -19.81 -6.32 -7.26
C ARG A 290 -20.33 -5.84 -5.91
N LEU A 291 -21.07 -4.74 -5.92
CA LEU A 291 -21.79 -4.19 -4.77
C LEU A 291 -23.26 -4.62 -4.83
N THR A 292 -23.76 -5.23 -3.75
CA THR A 292 -25.19 -5.35 -3.50
C THR A 292 -25.59 -4.54 -2.28
N VAL A 293 -26.73 -3.85 -2.37
CA VAL A 293 -27.33 -3.08 -1.27
C VAL A 293 -28.76 -3.57 -1.08
N GLU A 294 -29.05 -4.12 0.09
CA GLU A 294 -30.37 -4.62 0.44
C GLU A 294 -30.92 -3.87 1.64
N THR A 295 -32.16 -3.41 1.55
CA THR A 295 -32.87 -2.78 2.67
C THR A 295 -33.91 -3.73 3.25
N SER A 296 -34.20 -3.62 4.54
CA SER A 296 -35.15 -4.46 5.27
C SER A 296 -35.62 -3.79 6.57
N ASP A 297 -36.40 -4.50 7.37
CA ASP A 297 -36.78 -4.12 8.73
C ASP A 297 -35.87 -4.73 9.83
N GLY A 298 -34.76 -5.39 9.45
CA GLY A 298 -33.86 -6.11 10.37
C GLY A 298 -34.43 -7.43 10.91
N ASN A 299 -35.66 -7.79 10.55
CA ASN A 299 -36.35 -8.99 10.98
C ASN A 299 -36.75 -9.92 9.81
N GLY A 300 -36.11 -9.75 8.65
CA GLY A 300 -36.38 -10.51 7.43
C GLY A 300 -37.71 -10.12 6.78
N GLY A 301 -38.16 -8.88 6.98
CA GLY A 301 -39.31 -8.29 6.34
C GLY A 301 -39.02 -6.87 5.86
N CYS A 302 -40.08 -6.15 5.52
CA CYS A 302 -40.00 -4.79 5.03
C CYS A 302 -41.12 -3.96 5.64
N SER A 303 -40.73 -3.00 6.48
CA SER A 303 -41.64 -2.14 7.25
C SER A 303 -41.92 -0.80 6.57
N MET A 304 -41.11 -0.42 5.59
CA MET A 304 -41.21 0.83 4.85
C MET A 304 -40.77 0.64 3.40
N ASP A 305 -41.39 1.40 2.51
CA ASP A 305 -41.11 1.37 1.07
C ASP A 305 -39.84 2.21 0.81
N THR A 306 -38.74 1.56 0.43
CA THR A 306 -37.41 2.19 0.34
C THR A 306 -36.92 2.24 -1.09
N ILE A 307 -36.09 3.23 -1.40
CA ILE A 307 -35.41 3.32 -2.69
C ILE A 307 -33.91 3.41 -2.40
N ALA A 308 -33.12 2.58 -3.09
CA ALA A 308 -31.68 2.70 -3.14
C ALA A 308 -31.25 3.30 -4.48
N GLN A 309 -30.44 4.37 -4.43
CA GLN A 309 -29.86 5.00 -5.61
C GLN A 309 -28.35 5.04 -5.49
N LEU A 310 -27.65 4.71 -6.57
CA LEU A 310 -26.19 4.72 -6.65
C LEU A 310 -25.71 5.87 -7.54
N PHE A 311 -24.75 6.63 -7.05
CA PHE A 311 -24.06 7.70 -7.78
C PHE A 311 -22.55 7.45 -7.80
N GLY A 312 -21.87 7.98 -8.81
CA GLY A 312 -20.40 7.89 -8.90
C GLY A 312 -19.67 8.76 -7.87
N ALA A 313 -18.35 8.90 -8.08
CA ALA A 313 -17.45 9.62 -7.17
C ALA A 313 -17.87 11.08 -6.89
N THR A 314 -18.51 11.75 -7.85
CA THR A 314 -19.04 13.10 -7.62
C THR A 314 -20.47 13.02 -7.08
N ARG A 315 -20.68 13.42 -5.82
CA ARG A 315 -22.03 13.64 -5.29
C ARG A 315 -22.79 14.63 -6.20
N PRO A 316 -24.05 14.35 -6.56
CA PRO A 316 -24.82 15.27 -7.39
C PRO A 316 -24.98 16.62 -6.67
N ASN A 317 -24.61 17.71 -7.34
CA ASN A 317 -24.82 19.07 -6.86
C ASN A 317 -25.50 19.91 -7.94
N PRO A 318 -26.77 20.33 -7.77
CA PRO A 318 -27.58 20.21 -6.55
C PRO A 318 -28.01 18.76 -6.25
N LEU A 319 -28.27 18.46 -4.98
CA LEU A 319 -28.77 17.15 -4.55
C LEU A 319 -30.07 16.80 -5.30
N PRO A 320 -30.25 15.52 -5.67
CA PRO A 320 -31.42 15.07 -6.39
C PRO A 320 -32.68 15.28 -5.54
N THR A 321 -33.75 15.74 -6.18
CA THR A 321 -35.05 15.96 -5.51
C THR A 321 -36.10 14.93 -5.93
N SER A 322 -35.74 14.01 -6.82
CA SER A 322 -36.61 12.91 -7.22
C SER A 322 -36.63 11.83 -6.16
N THR A 323 -37.83 11.35 -5.85
CA THR A 323 -38.08 10.24 -4.92
C THR A 323 -38.38 8.96 -5.70
N GLY A 324 -37.60 8.69 -6.75
CA GLY A 324 -37.88 7.62 -7.72
C GLY A 324 -36.70 7.30 -8.61
N CYS A 325 -36.60 6.04 -9.02
CA CYS A 325 -35.66 5.53 -9.99
C CYS A 325 -35.75 6.27 -11.33
N SER A 326 -34.70 7.00 -11.73
CA SER A 326 -34.68 7.72 -13.00
C SER A 326 -33.27 7.83 -13.57
N THR A 327 -33.11 7.45 -14.85
CA THR A 327 -31.84 7.68 -15.56
C THR A 327 -31.60 9.18 -15.86
N GLU A 328 -32.59 10.05 -15.65
CA GLU A 328 -32.44 11.50 -15.87
C GLU A 328 -31.71 12.21 -14.71
N THR A 329 -31.51 11.54 -13.56
CA THR A 329 -30.82 12.10 -12.38
C THR A 329 -29.33 11.76 -12.27
N GLY A 330 -28.80 10.98 -13.22
CA GLY A 330 -27.37 10.62 -13.23
C GLY A 330 -27.01 9.41 -12.36
N ASP A 331 -28.02 8.66 -11.93
CA ASP A 331 -27.87 7.41 -11.18
C ASP A 331 -27.08 6.38 -12.02
N LEU A 332 -26.05 5.78 -11.42
CA LEU A 332 -25.33 4.63 -11.99
C LEU A 332 -26.19 3.37 -11.96
N ALA A 333 -26.93 3.20 -10.85
CA ALA A 333 -27.89 2.13 -10.62
C ALA A 333 -28.97 2.64 -9.66
N CYS A 334 -30.16 2.03 -9.68
CA CYS A 334 -31.21 2.31 -8.72
C CYS A 334 -32.14 1.11 -8.59
N ASP A 335 -32.79 0.98 -7.44
CA ASP A 335 -33.83 -0.03 -7.21
C ASP A 335 -34.83 0.46 -6.14
N ASP A 336 -36.12 0.15 -6.32
CA ASP A 336 -37.21 0.50 -5.38
C ASP A 336 -37.84 -0.75 -4.72
N ASP A 337 -38.19 -1.77 -5.49
CA ASP A 337 -38.93 -2.95 -5.00
C ASP A 337 -38.22 -4.29 -5.31
N GLY A 338 -36.91 -4.28 -5.53
CA GLY A 338 -36.13 -5.45 -5.91
C GLY A 338 -35.89 -6.45 -4.78
N GLY A 339 -36.02 -6.02 -3.52
CA GLY A 339 -35.80 -6.81 -2.30
C GLY A 339 -37.07 -7.44 -1.74
N GLU A 340 -37.03 -7.84 -0.48
CA GLU A 340 -38.19 -8.44 0.19
C GLU A 340 -39.32 -7.39 0.37
N GLY A 341 -40.53 -7.70 -0.11
CA GLY A 341 -41.69 -6.83 0.07
C GLY A 341 -41.67 -5.59 -0.83
N LEU A 342 -41.48 -4.41 -0.21
CA LEU A 342 -41.37 -3.09 -0.87
C LEU A 342 -39.98 -2.46 -0.60
N CYS A 343 -39.01 -3.31 -0.27
CA CYS A 343 -37.68 -2.86 0.05
C CYS A 343 -36.80 -2.97 -1.18
N SER A 344 -35.82 -2.07 -1.27
CA SER A 344 -34.88 -2.02 -2.38
C SER A 344 -33.80 -3.10 -2.28
N PHE A 345 -33.42 -3.66 -3.43
CA PHE A 345 -32.26 -4.51 -3.65
C PHE A 345 -31.51 -4.01 -4.88
N LEU A 346 -30.41 -3.29 -4.65
CA LEU A 346 -29.55 -2.77 -5.70
C LEU A 346 -28.39 -3.73 -5.95
N ASP A 347 -28.09 -3.99 -7.21
CA ASP A 347 -26.98 -4.84 -7.65
C ASP A 347 -26.17 -4.11 -8.73
N TYR A 348 -24.89 -3.87 -8.47
CA TYR A 348 -24.01 -3.08 -9.30
C TYR A 348 -22.62 -3.70 -9.40
N THR A 349 -22.01 -3.65 -10.59
CA THR A 349 -20.60 -4.01 -10.80
C THR A 349 -19.83 -2.75 -11.18
N ALA A 350 -18.78 -2.44 -10.41
CA ALA A 350 -17.92 -1.29 -10.65
C ALA A 350 -17.18 -1.44 -11.98
N THR A 351 -17.15 -0.36 -12.77
CA THR A 351 -16.45 -0.31 -14.06
C THR A 351 -15.11 0.41 -13.99
N ALA A 352 -14.72 0.88 -12.80
CA ALA A 352 -13.46 1.54 -12.50
C ALA A 352 -13.27 1.50 -10.97
N ALA A 353 -12.03 1.53 -10.51
CA ALA A 353 -11.73 1.67 -9.09
C ALA A 353 -12.07 3.08 -8.58
N GLY A 354 -12.48 3.17 -7.31
CA GLY A 354 -12.80 4.41 -6.63
C GLY A 354 -14.09 4.32 -5.81
N PHE A 355 -14.56 5.45 -5.28
CA PHE A 355 -15.74 5.47 -4.43
C PHE A 355 -17.04 5.79 -5.18
N VAL A 356 -18.12 5.22 -4.66
CA VAL A 356 -19.51 5.48 -5.05
C VAL A 356 -20.29 6.00 -3.86
N HIS A 357 -21.44 6.63 -4.13
CA HIS A 357 -22.37 7.06 -3.10
C HIS A 357 -23.69 6.32 -3.22
N VAL A 358 -24.16 5.79 -2.10
CA VAL A 358 -25.49 5.19 -2.00
C VAL A 358 -26.41 6.13 -1.25
N ARG A 359 -27.55 6.46 -1.86
CA ARG A 359 -28.63 7.23 -1.24
C ARG A 359 -29.78 6.27 -0.93
N ILE A 360 -30.22 6.23 0.33
CA ILE A 360 -31.41 5.50 0.77
C ILE A 360 -32.49 6.52 1.14
N LEU A 361 -33.71 6.33 0.63
CA LEU A 361 -34.83 7.23 0.88
C LEU A 361 -36.17 6.48 0.94
N GLU A 362 -37.21 7.14 1.45
CA GLU A 362 -38.58 6.61 1.46
C GLU A 362 -39.30 6.89 0.13
N PHE A 363 -40.02 5.90 -0.39
CA PHE A 363 -40.81 6.05 -1.60
C PHE A 363 -41.92 7.10 -1.45
N GLY A 364 -41.78 8.18 -2.20
CA GLY A 364 -42.74 9.30 -2.20
C GLY A 364 -42.47 10.37 -1.14
N GLY A 365 -41.38 10.26 -0.37
CA GLY A 365 -40.81 11.30 0.49
C GLY A 365 -41.81 11.94 1.45
N ASN A 366 -42.73 11.16 1.99
CA ASN A 366 -43.83 11.66 2.83
C ASN A 366 -44.02 10.89 4.15
N ALA A 367 -43.23 9.85 4.39
CA ALA A 367 -43.19 9.12 5.64
C ALA A 367 -41.82 9.23 6.33
N THR A 368 -41.77 8.72 7.56
CA THR A 368 -40.56 8.48 8.35
C THR A 368 -40.59 7.03 8.82
N GLY A 369 -39.44 6.43 9.08
CA GLY A 369 -39.38 5.06 9.56
C GLY A 369 -37.95 4.58 9.74
N THR A 370 -37.80 3.53 10.55
CA THR A 370 -36.54 2.81 10.71
C THR A 370 -36.39 1.74 9.64
N TYR A 371 -35.19 1.56 9.14
CA TYR A 371 -34.81 0.48 8.23
C TYR A 371 -33.46 -0.10 8.63
N HIS A 372 -33.19 -1.28 8.13
CA HIS A 372 -31.91 -1.94 8.20
C HIS A 372 -31.37 -2.05 6.77
N VAL A 373 -30.15 -1.62 6.52
CA VAL A 373 -29.49 -1.77 5.22
C VAL A 373 -28.28 -2.68 5.35
N THR A 374 -28.08 -3.56 4.39
CA THR A 374 -26.93 -4.46 4.30
C THR A 374 -26.18 -4.16 3.00
N PHE A 375 -24.88 -3.93 3.11
CA PHE A 375 -23.96 -3.74 2.01
C PHE A 375 -23.11 -5.00 1.86
N THR A 376 -23.04 -5.55 0.65
CA THR A 376 -22.14 -6.67 0.36
C THR A 376 -21.27 -6.30 -0.83
N VAL A 377 -19.96 -6.24 -0.61
CA VAL A 377 -18.98 -6.01 -1.67
C VAL A 377 -18.29 -7.35 -1.94
N THR A 378 -18.62 -7.96 -3.07
CA THR A 378 -17.89 -9.13 -3.56
C THR A 378 -16.76 -8.65 -4.44
N ALA A 379 -15.54 -9.05 -4.12
CA ALA A 379 -14.40 -8.85 -5.01
C ALA A 379 -14.69 -9.44 -6.41
N PRO A 380 -14.05 -8.91 -7.47
CA PRO A 380 -14.14 -9.55 -8.78
C PRO A 380 -13.73 -11.02 -8.67
N PRO A 381 -14.41 -11.96 -9.37
CA PRO A 381 -13.97 -13.35 -9.36
C PRO A 381 -12.54 -13.44 -9.91
N GLY A 382 -11.59 -13.86 -9.07
CA GLY A 382 -10.16 -13.97 -9.40
C GLY A 382 -9.20 -13.23 -8.46
N ARG A 383 -9.69 -12.38 -7.55
CA ARG A 383 -8.83 -11.59 -6.64
C ARG A 383 -8.60 -12.30 -5.30
N GLU A 384 -7.64 -13.21 -5.25
CA GLU A 384 -6.99 -13.62 -4.00
C GLU A 384 -5.84 -12.62 -3.74
N THR A 385 -5.70 -12.11 -2.52
CA THR A 385 -4.47 -11.42 -2.11
C THR A 385 -3.45 -12.50 -1.81
N THR A 386 -2.53 -12.73 -2.75
CA THR A 386 -1.31 -13.48 -2.47
C THR A 386 -0.38 -12.54 -1.74
N ASP A 387 -0.29 -12.70 -0.41
CA ASP A 387 0.83 -12.19 0.40
C ASP A 387 2.11 -12.82 -0.15
N GLU A 388 3.08 -11.99 -0.52
CA GLU A 388 4.34 -12.49 -1.05
C GLU A 388 5.19 -13.05 0.08
N TRP A 389 5.32 -14.36 0.07
CA TRP A 389 6.22 -15.02 0.98
C TRP A 389 7.67 -14.63 0.62
N GLU A 390 8.31 -13.84 1.49
CA GLU A 390 9.74 -13.48 1.51
C GLU A 390 10.65 -14.71 1.36
N SER A 391 10.86 -15.09 0.10
CA SER A 391 11.84 -16.06 -0.43
C SER A 391 11.89 -16.04 -1.97
N ASN A 392 11.13 -15.18 -2.64
CA ASN A 392 10.95 -15.09 -4.09
C ASN A 392 12.03 -14.24 -4.78
N ASP A 393 13.15 -13.93 -4.13
CA ASP A 393 14.29 -13.15 -4.64
C ASP A 393 14.98 -13.74 -5.88
N THR A 394 14.55 -14.92 -6.30
CA THR A 394 15.16 -15.66 -7.40
C THR A 394 14.12 -16.27 -8.33
N PRO A 395 14.45 -16.44 -9.63
CA PRO A 395 13.59 -17.12 -10.60
C PRO A 395 13.07 -18.50 -10.15
N GLY A 396 13.86 -19.23 -9.35
CA GLY A 396 13.51 -20.58 -8.90
C GLY A 396 12.59 -20.64 -7.68
N ALA A 397 12.33 -19.49 -7.07
CA ALA A 397 11.44 -19.32 -5.92
C ALA A 397 10.26 -18.40 -6.25
N ALA A 398 10.01 -18.15 -7.54
CA ALA A 398 8.99 -17.22 -8.00
C ALA A 398 7.59 -17.60 -7.50
N THR A 399 6.88 -16.61 -6.96
CA THR A 399 5.51 -16.74 -6.47
C THR A 399 4.55 -16.94 -7.65
N THR A 400 3.66 -17.94 -7.58
CA THR A 400 2.71 -18.17 -8.67
C THR A 400 1.60 -17.13 -8.66
N ILE A 401 1.34 -16.52 -9.82
CA ILE A 401 0.25 -15.55 -10.05
C ILE A 401 -0.66 -16.02 -11.18
N VAL A 402 -1.94 -15.64 -11.12
CA VAL A 402 -2.98 -15.97 -12.10
C VAL A 402 -3.81 -14.74 -12.49
N ASP A 403 -4.66 -14.91 -13.51
CA ASP A 403 -5.58 -13.86 -13.97
C ASP A 403 -6.52 -13.37 -12.85
N GLY A 404 -6.55 -12.05 -12.63
CA GLY A 404 -7.37 -11.40 -11.62
C GLY A 404 -6.67 -11.19 -10.28
N ASP A 405 -5.46 -11.72 -10.10
CA ASP A 405 -4.70 -11.54 -8.86
C ASP A 405 -4.38 -10.07 -8.61
N LEU A 406 -4.33 -9.75 -7.32
CA LEU A 406 -3.81 -8.50 -6.84
C LEU A 406 -2.78 -8.82 -5.76
N VAL A 407 -1.52 -8.70 -6.14
CA VAL A 407 -0.39 -9.07 -5.30
C VAL A 407 -0.02 -7.89 -4.42
N GLU A 408 -0.01 -8.10 -3.11
CA GLU A 408 0.50 -7.13 -2.13
C GLU A 408 1.93 -7.51 -1.77
N GLY A 409 2.78 -6.49 -1.68
CA GLY A 409 4.19 -6.72 -1.50
C GLY A 409 4.99 -5.53 -1.00
N GLU A 410 6.25 -5.77 -0.62
CA GLU A 410 7.25 -4.79 -0.23
C GLU A 410 8.59 -5.04 -0.90
N ILE A 411 9.20 -3.97 -1.42
CA ILE A 411 10.63 -3.99 -1.74
C ILE A 411 11.37 -3.64 -0.46
N ASP A 412 11.86 -4.66 0.23
CA ASP A 412 12.39 -4.62 1.59
C ASP A 412 13.74 -3.89 1.67
N THR A 413 14.59 -4.15 0.67
CA THR A 413 15.90 -3.53 0.55
C THR A 413 16.16 -3.05 -0.87
N ALA A 414 17.12 -2.14 -1.02
CA ALA A 414 17.56 -1.67 -2.33
C ALA A 414 17.95 -2.79 -3.32
N ASP A 415 18.39 -3.95 -2.81
CA ASP A 415 18.81 -5.08 -3.62
C ASP A 415 17.73 -6.13 -3.84
N ASP A 416 16.58 -5.97 -3.19
CA ASP A 416 15.45 -6.88 -3.23
C ASP A 416 14.79 -6.93 -4.63
N GLU A 417 14.29 -8.12 -4.97
CA GLU A 417 13.74 -8.44 -6.28
C GLU A 417 12.61 -9.45 -6.18
N ASP A 418 11.39 -9.05 -6.46
CA ASP A 418 10.27 -10.00 -6.46
C ASP A 418 10.13 -10.74 -7.77
N TRP A 419 10.17 -12.07 -7.70
CA TRP A 419 9.90 -12.93 -8.84
C TRP A 419 8.52 -13.57 -8.76
N PHE A 420 7.82 -13.57 -9.89
CA PHE A 420 6.53 -14.23 -10.06
C PHE A 420 6.53 -15.18 -11.26
N ALA A 421 5.65 -16.18 -11.23
CA ALA A 421 5.47 -17.15 -12.30
C ALA A 421 4.00 -17.17 -12.75
N VAL A 422 3.76 -17.10 -14.07
CA VAL A 422 2.42 -17.10 -14.66
C VAL A 422 2.34 -18.06 -15.83
N GLU A 423 1.28 -18.87 -15.88
CA GLU A 423 1.02 -19.77 -17.01
C GLU A 423 0.14 -19.07 -18.05
N LEU A 424 0.64 -18.95 -19.28
CA LEU A 424 -0.06 -18.30 -20.39
C LEU A 424 -0.27 -19.28 -21.55
N GLU A 425 -1.41 -19.15 -22.24
CA GLU A 425 -1.65 -19.78 -23.53
C GLU A 425 -1.16 -18.89 -24.69
N ALA A 426 -0.85 -19.52 -25.82
CA ALA A 426 -0.40 -18.78 -27.00
C ALA A 426 -1.43 -17.72 -27.44
N SER A 427 -0.96 -16.49 -27.66
CA SER A 427 -1.74 -15.29 -27.99
C SER A 427 -2.57 -14.68 -26.84
N GLN A 428 -2.48 -15.19 -25.60
CA GLN A 428 -2.97 -14.43 -24.45
C GLN A 428 -2.08 -13.23 -24.18
N THR A 429 -2.67 -12.14 -23.71
CA THR A 429 -1.93 -10.93 -23.32
C THR A 429 -1.94 -10.80 -21.81
N LEU A 430 -0.75 -10.87 -21.21
CA LEU A 430 -0.52 -10.53 -19.82
C LEU A 430 -0.41 -9.01 -19.70
N ARG A 431 -1.20 -8.43 -18.81
CA ARG A 431 -1.12 -7.02 -18.40
C ARG A 431 -0.83 -6.98 -16.90
N LEU A 432 0.18 -6.21 -16.53
CA LEU A 432 0.63 -6.00 -15.16
C LEU A 432 0.75 -4.51 -14.88
N GLU A 433 0.20 -4.06 -13.76
CA GLU A 433 0.28 -2.66 -13.35
C GLU A 433 0.56 -2.56 -11.86
N THR A 434 1.62 -1.83 -11.49
CA THR A 434 2.01 -1.57 -10.10
C THR A 434 1.34 -0.30 -9.57
N SER A 435 1.14 -0.22 -8.25
CA SER A 435 0.62 0.95 -7.56
C SER A 435 0.92 0.88 -6.05
N ASP A 436 0.58 1.92 -5.30
CA ASP A 436 0.57 1.96 -3.83
C ASP A 436 -0.79 1.56 -3.21
N GLY A 437 -1.70 0.99 -4.01
CA GLY A 437 -3.08 0.69 -3.61
C GLY A 437 -4.01 1.90 -3.49
N LEU A 438 -3.49 3.12 -3.55
CA LEU A 438 -4.23 4.38 -3.59
C LEU A 438 -4.26 5.01 -4.99
N GLY A 439 -3.68 4.32 -5.98
CA GLY A 439 -3.61 4.73 -7.36
C GLY A 439 -2.46 5.68 -7.66
N ALA A 440 -1.41 5.74 -6.83
CA ALA A 440 -0.14 6.36 -7.14
C ALA A 440 0.99 5.33 -7.05
N CYS A 441 2.25 5.78 -7.06
CA CYS A 441 3.41 4.93 -6.81
C CYS A 441 4.21 5.47 -5.63
N SER A 442 4.47 4.58 -4.68
CA SER A 442 5.33 4.78 -3.50
C SER A 442 6.81 4.84 -3.88
N PHE A 443 7.19 4.10 -4.92
CA PHE A 443 8.52 4.11 -5.53
C PHE A 443 8.45 3.96 -7.05
N ASP A 444 9.58 4.22 -7.71
CA ASP A 444 9.76 4.03 -9.15
C ASP A 444 9.97 2.54 -9.42
N SER A 445 8.96 1.86 -9.98
CA SER A 445 8.94 0.40 -10.14
C SER A 445 9.33 0.00 -11.55
N VAL A 446 10.01 -1.13 -11.72
CA VAL A 446 10.38 -1.67 -13.03
C VAL A 446 9.92 -3.12 -13.15
N LEU A 447 9.11 -3.41 -14.16
CA LEU A 447 8.62 -4.76 -14.48
C LEU A 447 9.36 -5.36 -15.67
N PHE A 448 9.65 -6.66 -15.60
CA PHE A 448 10.24 -7.44 -16.68
C PHE A 448 9.48 -8.75 -16.89
N VAL A 449 9.46 -9.25 -18.13
CA VAL A 449 8.96 -10.60 -18.47
C VAL A 449 10.07 -11.45 -19.10
N TYR A 450 10.19 -12.71 -18.70
CA TYR A 450 11.21 -13.65 -19.16
C TYR A 450 10.62 -15.02 -19.54
N GLU A 451 11.39 -15.79 -20.33
CA GLU A 451 11.17 -17.24 -20.50
C GLU A 451 11.55 -18.00 -19.20
N PRO A 452 10.98 -19.20 -18.95
CA PRO A 452 11.12 -19.90 -17.67
C PRO A 452 12.55 -20.41 -17.38
N ASP A 453 13.39 -20.54 -18.40
CA ASP A 453 14.80 -20.93 -18.26
C ASP A 453 15.74 -19.72 -18.11
N ALA A 454 15.21 -18.51 -17.93
CA ALA A 454 16.02 -17.31 -17.80
C ALA A 454 16.87 -17.34 -16.52
N GLN A 455 18.16 -17.06 -16.68
CA GLN A 455 19.04 -16.82 -15.54
C GLN A 455 18.76 -15.42 -14.99
N ALA A 456 18.73 -15.27 -13.66
CA ALA A 456 18.55 -13.98 -13.00
C ALA A 456 19.47 -12.92 -13.64
N PRO A 457 18.92 -11.94 -14.36
CA PRO A 457 19.71 -10.97 -15.08
C PRO A 457 20.19 -9.89 -14.12
N THR A 458 21.38 -9.35 -14.38
CA THR A 458 21.95 -8.28 -13.54
C THR A 458 21.46 -6.89 -13.96
N SER A 459 20.49 -6.82 -14.87
CA SER A 459 19.95 -5.56 -15.36
C SER A 459 19.04 -4.94 -14.32
N THR A 460 19.14 -3.63 -14.14
CA THR A 460 18.27 -2.87 -13.22
C THR A 460 17.42 -1.82 -13.96
N THR A 461 17.44 -1.84 -15.30
CA THR A 461 16.65 -0.95 -16.16
C THR A 461 16.27 -1.65 -17.47
N CYS A 462 15.23 -1.17 -18.14
CA CYS A 462 14.82 -1.70 -19.44
C CYS A 462 15.87 -1.53 -20.55
N TYR A 463 16.84 -0.62 -20.39
CA TYR A 463 17.82 -0.29 -21.43
C TYR A 463 18.95 -1.31 -21.60
N ASN A 464 19.19 -2.17 -20.60
CA ASN A 464 20.40 -3.01 -20.55
C ASN A 464 20.10 -4.50 -20.39
N ASP A 465 18.84 -4.91 -20.52
CA ASP A 465 18.43 -6.31 -20.44
C ASP A 465 18.11 -6.88 -21.83
N ASP A 466 19.11 -7.44 -22.50
CA ASP A 466 18.92 -8.13 -23.79
C ASP A 466 18.19 -9.48 -23.64
N THR A 467 17.86 -9.89 -22.41
CA THR A 467 17.24 -11.20 -22.10
C THR A 467 15.76 -11.10 -21.72
N ALA A 468 15.28 -9.92 -21.33
CA ALA A 468 13.86 -9.67 -21.12
C ALA A 468 13.10 -9.75 -22.45
N LEU A 469 11.96 -10.44 -22.43
CA LEU A 469 11.00 -10.48 -23.54
C LEU A 469 10.25 -9.15 -23.67
N GLU A 470 9.96 -8.52 -22.53
CA GLU A 470 9.34 -7.21 -22.42
C GLU A 470 9.77 -6.54 -21.11
N CYS A 471 9.80 -5.21 -21.08
CA CYS A 471 10.11 -4.44 -19.87
C CYS A 471 9.36 -3.10 -19.86
N ASN A 472 8.99 -2.64 -18.66
CA ASN A 472 8.42 -1.31 -18.45
C ASN A 472 8.97 -0.67 -17.17
N ASP A 473 9.19 0.65 -17.18
CA ASP A 473 9.59 1.44 -16.00
C ASP A 473 8.66 2.62 -15.66
N ASP A 474 7.79 3.12 -16.56
CA ASP A 474 6.98 4.31 -16.28
C ASP A 474 5.68 4.50 -17.09
N ASP A 475 5.17 3.49 -17.80
CA ASP A 475 3.93 3.66 -18.61
C ASP A 475 2.63 3.60 -17.78
N GLY A 476 2.73 3.39 -16.45
CA GLY A 476 1.62 3.43 -15.50
C GLY A 476 1.31 4.84 -14.97
N ASN A 477 0.65 4.94 -13.81
CA ASN A 477 0.40 6.26 -13.22
C ASN A 477 1.65 6.82 -12.52
N GLY A 478 2.25 7.87 -13.08
CA GLY A 478 3.44 8.49 -12.51
C GLY A 478 4.70 7.68 -12.82
N THR A 479 5.32 7.10 -11.80
CA THR A 479 6.51 6.23 -11.92
C THR A 479 6.17 4.74 -11.77
N CYS A 480 4.89 4.40 -11.90
CA CYS A 480 4.45 3.02 -11.91
C CYS A 480 4.76 2.35 -13.25
N SER A 481 5.10 1.08 -13.18
CA SER A 481 5.20 0.23 -14.35
C SER A 481 3.80 -0.19 -14.82
N LEU A 482 3.58 -0.09 -16.13
CA LEU A 482 2.47 -0.74 -16.80
C LEU A 482 3.03 -1.58 -17.96
N LEU A 483 3.05 -2.89 -17.76
CA LEU A 483 3.63 -3.83 -18.72
C LEU A 483 2.52 -4.61 -19.43
N GLU A 484 2.57 -4.68 -20.75
CA GLU A 484 1.72 -5.55 -21.58
C GLU A 484 2.58 -6.48 -22.44
N TYR A 485 2.37 -7.80 -22.30
CA TYR A 485 3.10 -8.81 -23.07
C TYR A 485 2.15 -9.85 -23.67
N THR A 486 2.23 -10.07 -24.99
CA THR A 486 1.46 -11.13 -25.67
C THR A 486 2.31 -12.39 -25.85
N ALA A 487 1.89 -13.49 -25.22
CA ALA A 487 2.58 -14.77 -25.28
C ALA A 487 2.61 -15.35 -26.70
N LEU A 488 3.80 -15.79 -27.15
CA LEU A 488 3.98 -16.39 -28.47
C LEU A 488 3.68 -17.89 -28.50
N GLU A 489 3.95 -18.57 -27.39
CA GLU A 489 3.72 -20.00 -27.20
C GLU A 489 3.00 -20.20 -25.86
N ALA A 490 2.39 -21.38 -25.66
CA ALA A 490 1.80 -21.72 -24.37
C ALA A 490 2.89 -22.24 -23.43
N GLY A 491 2.87 -21.79 -22.18
CA GLY A 491 3.80 -22.21 -21.14
C GLY A 491 3.88 -21.21 -19.98
N GLU A 492 4.76 -21.54 -19.03
CA GLU A 492 5.11 -20.68 -17.91
C GLU A 492 6.02 -19.53 -18.36
N TYR A 493 5.79 -18.35 -17.82
CA TYR A 493 6.58 -17.14 -17.98
C TYR A 493 6.94 -16.59 -16.60
N LEU A 494 8.11 -15.96 -16.50
CA LEU A 494 8.56 -15.33 -15.26
C LEU A 494 8.41 -13.82 -15.35
N VAL A 495 7.97 -13.23 -14.26
CA VAL A 495 7.88 -11.78 -14.05
C VAL A 495 8.86 -11.41 -12.97
N ARG A 496 9.53 -10.27 -13.12
CA ARG A 496 10.41 -9.71 -12.11
C ARG A 496 10.02 -8.26 -11.85
N LEU A 497 9.90 -7.90 -10.58
CA LEU A 497 9.64 -6.56 -10.12
C LEU A 497 10.84 -6.10 -9.27
N ILE A 498 11.31 -4.87 -9.52
CA ILE A 498 12.38 -4.23 -8.75
C ILE A 498 12.08 -2.74 -8.61
N SER A 499 12.80 -2.05 -7.71
CA SER A 499 12.84 -0.59 -7.71
C SER A 499 13.87 -0.04 -8.71
N TYR A 500 13.49 1.02 -9.42
CA TYR A 500 14.37 1.77 -10.29
C TYR A 500 15.54 2.34 -9.48
N SER A 501 16.74 2.19 -10.02
CA SER A 501 18.01 2.61 -9.40
C SER A 501 18.48 1.82 -8.15
N LYS A 502 17.74 0.82 -7.68
CA LYS A 502 18.08 0.02 -6.47
C LYS A 502 18.36 0.92 -5.26
N ARG A 503 17.48 1.88 -4.99
CA ARG A 503 17.64 2.89 -3.91
C ARG A 503 16.36 3.19 -3.15
N ALA A 504 15.22 2.81 -3.70
CA ALA A 504 13.93 2.97 -3.09
C ALA A 504 13.45 1.61 -2.58
N THR A 505 12.87 1.63 -1.40
CA THR A 505 12.17 0.53 -0.75
C THR A 505 10.73 0.97 -0.52
N GLY A 506 9.84 0.02 -0.27
CA GLY A 506 8.47 0.32 0.10
C GLY A 506 7.47 -0.65 -0.49
N SER A 507 6.23 -0.53 0.00
CA SER A 507 5.14 -1.41 -0.41
C SER A 507 4.62 -1.10 -1.80
N TYR A 508 4.12 -2.13 -2.46
CA TYR A 508 3.42 -2.05 -3.73
C TYR A 508 2.22 -2.99 -3.77
N LEU A 509 1.38 -2.72 -4.75
CA LEU A 509 0.23 -3.49 -5.12
C LEU A 509 0.30 -3.73 -6.63
N MET A 510 0.40 -4.98 -7.08
CA MET A 510 0.46 -5.33 -8.50
C MET A 510 -0.82 -6.02 -8.95
N SER A 511 -1.50 -5.42 -9.92
CA SER A 511 -2.67 -6.03 -10.57
C SER A 511 -2.27 -6.92 -11.74
N VAL A 512 -2.91 -8.09 -11.84
CA VAL A 512 -2.62 -9.10 -12.86
C VAL A 512 -3.86 -9.36 -13.71
N ALA A 513 -3.74 -9.22 -15.03
CA ALA A 513 -4.80 -9.54 -15.98
C ALA A 513 -4.27 -10.35 -17.17
N VAL A 514 -5.00 -11.37 -17.58
CA VAL A 514 -4.68 -12.23 -18.73
C VAL A 514 -5.86 -12.26 -19.70
N GLU A 515 -5.69 -11.62 -20.87
CA GLU A 515 -6.74 -11.45 -21.88
C GLU A 515 -6.63 -12.39 -23.09
#